data_AF-A0A7C5XEA7-F1
#
_entry.id   AF-A0A7C5XEA7-F1
#
_cell.length_a   1.000
_cell.length_b   1.000
_cell.length_c   1.000
_cell.angle_alpha   90.00
_cell.angle_beta   90.00
_cell.angle_gamma   90.00
#
_symmetry.space_group_name_H-M   'P 1'
#
loop_
_entity.id
_entity.type
_entity.pdbx_description
1 polymer ?
#
loop_
_entity_poly.entity_id
_entity_poly.type
_entity_poly.pdbx_seq_one_letter_code
_entity_poly.pdbx_strand_id
1 'polypeptide(L)'
;MIAILEKSIVEGEVNVSGSKNAFFPAVGAGIALGAEKIVIKNTPKIKDVFVMLELLRELGCEYKIQNSEIIINTEKIKLNNVSPENFGKIRGSVVIFGALLGRFEKAKIPMPGGCKIGKRPIDQHIKAANSLGYIVEENEEYVEAYGAPKKEGKIKFDIKTVTGTENAILMSINSKVEIENVAIEPEVQELINYLKKYGVDIRLELKEDKILIDGTKREKIKEVEFELIPDRIEAGTWLILAAATEGKIKIKNVISEHIKAVVDVLKECGAKIKIFGNKIEVEGNKKYKPVDLLIVASYPAFPTDLQPQISVMLLKAEGKSRIKDNIFPERISHIRELKKMGADISVENGEIIINPSKIHGAEIEAKDLRSTAALVIAGLVAEKKQTILKNFELIERGYENFVKKLKNVNAKIEVFEDEIRKEEIIKGISNYVPYST
;
A
#
# COMPACT_ATOMS: atom_id res chain seq x y z
N MET A 1 -15.50 -12.68 -6.29
CA MET A 1 -16.50 -11.61 -6.06
C MET A 1 -16.66 -10.74 -7.30
N ILE A 2 -17.87 -10.23 -7.53
CA ILE A 2 -18.20 -9.29 -8.60
C ILE A 2 -18.83 -8.03 -7.99
N ALA A 3 -18.45 -6.86 -8.48
CA ALA A 3 -19.11 -5.60 -8.15
C ALA A 3 -19.87 -5.05 -9.36
N ILE A 4 -21.11 -4.62 -9.14
CA ILE A 4 -21.92 -3.87 -10.10
C ILE A 4 -21.88 -2.40 -9.68
N LEU A 5 -21.46 -1.53 -10.60
CA LEU A 5 -21.24 -0.12 -10.35
C LEU A 5 -22.09 0.74 -11.28
N GLU A 6 -22.66 1.81 -10.74
CA GLU A 6 -23.41 2.81 -11.49
C GLU A 6 -22.81 4.21 -11.33
N LYS A 7 -23.05 5.06 -12.34
CA LYS A 7 -22.72 6.47 -12.27
C LYS A 7 -23.29 7.08 -10.99
N SER A 8 -22.43 7.69 -10.19
CA SER A 8 -22.82 8.37 -8.95
C SER A 8 -21.91 9.54 -8.65
N ILE A 9 -22.49 10.56 -7.99
CA ILE A 9 -21.75 11.68 -7.40
C ILE A 9 -21.61 11.33 -5.93
N VAL A 10 -20.37 11.20 -5.46
CA VAL A 10 -20.12 10.80 -4.07
C VAL A 10 -20.16 12.01 -3.14
N GLU A 11 -20.90 11.90 -2.05
CA GLU A 11 -21.03 12.97 -1.08
C GLU A 11 -21.10 12.42 0.33
N GLY A 12 -20.32 12.99 1.25
CA GLY A 12 -20.38 12.61 2.66
C GLY A 12 -19.03 12.63 3.34
N GLU A 13 -18.85 11.72 4.28
CA GLU A 13 -17.67 11.65 5.13
C GLU A 13 -17.10 10.23 5.18
N VAL A 14 -15.77 10.14 5.15
CA VAL A 14 -15.05 8.88 5.29
C VAL A 14 -13.93 9.02 6.31
N ASN A 15 -13.74 7.98 7.12
CA ASN A 15 -12.61 7.87 8.03
C ASN A 15 -11.58 6.90 7.45
N VAL A 16 -10.34 7.36 7.29
CA VAL A 16 -9.23 6.56 6.77
C VAL A 16 -8.76 5.57 7.85
N SER A 17 -8.49 4.34 7.44
CA SER A 17 -7.97 3.27 8.32
C SER A 17 -6.46 3.42 8.53
N GLY A 18 -5.88 2.68 9.48
CA GLY A 18 -4.42 2.64 9.64
C GLY A 18 -3.70 2.03 8.43
N SER A 19 -2.46 2.47 8.22
CA SER A 19 -1.63 2.07 7.09
C SER A 19 -1.18 0.62 7.22
N LYS A 20 -1.57 -0.21 6.26
CA LYS A 20 -1.05 -1.60 6.19
C LYS A 20 0.45 -1.63 5.94
N ASN A 21 0.98 -0.64 5.22
CA ASN A 21 2.39 -0.55 4.92
C ASN A 21 3.20 -0.10 6.16
N ALA A 22 2.55 0.51 7.16
CA ALA A 22 3.13 0.74 8.48
C ALA A 22 2.97 -0.46 9.44
N PHE A 23 1.95 -1.31 9.22
CA PHE A 23 1.71 -2.51 10.04
C PHE A 23 2.89 -3.49 10.00
N PHE A 24 3.41 -3.80 8.80
CA PHE A 24 4.52 -4.74 8.66
C PHE A 24 5.79 -4.29 9.41
N PRO A 25 6.30 -3.06 9.24
CA PRO A 25 7.45 -2.60 10.00
C PRO A 25 7.16 -2.43 11.50
N ALA A 26 5.91 -2.16 11.93
CA ALA A 26 5.56 -2.16 13.36
C ALA A 26 5.73 -3.55 14.00
N VAL A 27 5.25 -4.61 13.32
CA VAL A 27 5.51 -6.01 13.72
C VAL A 27 7.01 -6.28 13.76
N GLY A 28 7.73 -5.91 12.69
CA GLY A 28 9.16 -6.10 12.58
C GLY A 28 9.94 -5.40 13.71
N ALA A 29 9.56 -4.17 14.06
CA ALA A 29 10.16 -3.39 15.14
C ALA A 29 10.02 -4.09 16.48
N GLY A 30 8.82 -4.55 16.83
CA GLY A 30 8.59 -5.25 18.10
C GLY A 30 9.39 -6.56 18.20
N ILE A 31 9.47 -7.31 17.10
CA ILE A 31 10.33 -8.50 17.05
C ILE A 31 11.80 -8.09 17.20
N ALA A 32 12.32 -7.16 16.41
CA ALA A 32 13.74 -6.75 16.46
C ALA A 32 14.17 -6.22 17.84
N LEU A 33 13.28 -5.49 18.52
CA LEU A 33 13.51 -4.98 19.88
C LEU A 33 13.60 -6.09 20.94
N GLY A 34 13.12 -7.30 20.62
CA GLY A 34 13.07 -8.44 21.54
C GLY A 34 11.85 -8.43 22.46
N ALA A 35 10.79 -7.71 22.11
CA ALA A 35 9.61 -7.57 22.94
C ALA A 35 8.81 -8.87 22.99
N GLU A 36 8.58 -9.39 24.20
CA GLU A 36 7.74 -10.57 24.47
C GLU A 36 6.27 -10.32 24.07
N LYS A 37 5.81 -9.06 24.21
CA LYS A 37 4.46 -8.62 23.82
C LYS A 37 4.50 -7.38 22.92
N ILE A 38 3.80 -7.44 21.79
CA ILE A 38 3.65 -6.34 20.84
C ILE A 38 2.17 -5.98 20.78
N VAL A 39 1.84 -4.72 21.03
CA VAL A 39 0.49 -4.15 20.90
C VAL A 39 0.50 -3.17 19.73
N ILE A 40 -0.36 -3.38 18.74
CA ILE A 40 -0.50 -2.51 17.57
C ILE A 40 -1.93 -1.99 17.51
N LYS A 41 -2.10 -0.68 17.65
CA LYS A 41 -3.39 0.04 17.60
C LYS A 41 -3.67 0.59 16.20
N ASN A 42 -4.93 0.94 15.95
CA ASN A 42 -5.42 1.44 14.65
C ASN A 42 -5.13 0.47 13.49
N THR A 43 -5.26 -0.84 13.72
CA THR A 43 -4.98 -1.88 12.72
C THR A 43 -6.14 -2.07 11.75
N PRO A 44 -5.90 -2.09 10.42
CA PRO A 44 -6.94 -2.34 9.44
C PRO A 44 -7.26 -3.84 9.35
N LYS A 45 -8.55 -4.19 9.29
CA LYS A 45 -9.04 -5.56 9.06
C LYS A 45 -9.04 -5.90 7.57
N ILE A 46 -7.87 -6.24 7.05
CA ILE A 46 -7.65 -6.56 5.63
C ILE A 46 -6.87 -7.87 5.47
N LYS A 47 -7.01 -8.53 4.30
CA LYS A 47 -6.40 -9.84 4.03
C LYS A 47 -4.90 -9.87 4.25
N ASP A 48 -4.18 -8.83 3.82
CA ASP A 48 -2.72 -8.80 3.94
C ASP A 48 -2.26 -8.77 5.43
N VAL A 49 -3.04 -8.14 6.34
CA VAL A 49 -2.77 -8.17 7.80
C VAL A 49 -2.98 -9.57 8.35
N PHE A 50 -4.08 -10.23 7.99
CA PHE A 50 -4.33 -11.61 8.42
C PHE A 50 -3.26 -12.57 7.92
N VAL A 51 -2.80 -12.44 6.66
CA VAL A 51 -1.69 -13.27 6.15
C VAL A 51 -0.43 -13.10 6.98
N MET A 52 -0.07 -11.87 7.37
CA MET A 52 1.06 -11.63 8.28
C MET A 52 0.85 -12.28 9.64
N LEU A 53 -0.36 -12.20 10.23
CA LEU A 53 -0.66 -12.84 11.50
C LEU A 53 -0.54 -14.37 11.44
N GLU A 54 -0.99 -14.99 10.34
CA GLU A 54 -0.83 -16.42 10.12
C GLU A 54 0.64 -16.81 9.98
N LEU A 55 1.46 -16.00 9.28
CA LEU A 55 2.92 -16.19 9.22
C LEU A 55 3.58 -16.12 10.60
N LEU A 56 3.16 -15.16 11.43
CA LEU A 56 3.65 -15.06 12.81
C LEU A 56 3.23 -16.28 13.64
N ARG A 57 2.02 -16.81 13.42
CA ARG A 57 1.56 -18.04 14.08
C ARG A 57 2.37 -19.26 13.65
N GLU A 58 2.73 -19.37 12.37
CA GLU A 58 3.65 -20.41 11.88
C GLU A 58 5.02 -20.31 12.55
N LEU A 59 5.54 -19.09 12.74
CA LEU A 59 6.74 -18.83 13.54
C LEU A 59 6.56 -19.17 15.02
N GLY A 60 5.37 -19.52 15.51
CA GLY A 60 5.12 -19.88 16.90
C GLY A 60 4.62 -18.74 17.78
N CYS A 61 4.32 -17.56 17.20
CA CYS A 61 3.65 -16.48 17.93
C CYS A 61 2.18 -16.82 18.20
N GLU A 62 1.62 -16.20 19.24
CA GLU A 62 0.19 -16.21 19.50
C GLU A 62 -0.34 -14.78 19.31
N TYR A 63 -1.53 -14.61 18.74
CA TYR A 63 -2.11 -13.27 18.56
C TYR A 63 -3.57 -13.21 18.99
N LYS A 64 -4.01 -12.03 19.42
CA LYS A 64 -5.40 -11.71 19.74
C LYS A 64 -5.79 -10.42 19.04
N ILE A 65 -7.00 -10.37 18.50
CA ILE A 65 -7.57 -9.20 17.85
C ILE A 65 -8.69 -8.67 18.74
N GLN A 66 -8.62 -7.40 19.13
CA GLN A 66 -9.63 -6.72 19.94
C GLN A 66 -9.95 -5.38 19.29
N ASN A 67 -11.16 -5.24 18.74
CA ASN A 67 -11.55 -4.04 17.98
C ASN A 67 -10.60 -3.74 16.82
N SER A 68 -9.82 -2.66 16.92
CA SER A 68 -8.77 -2.23 15.97
C SER A 68 -7.37 -2.36 16.58
N GLU A 69 -7.22 -3.19 17.60
CA GLU A 69 -5.96 -3.53 18.25
C GLU A 69 -5.59 -5.00 17.99
N ILE A 70 -4.31 -5.23 17.72
CA ILE A 70 -3.73 -6.56 17.61
C ILE A 70 -2.65 -6.70 18.69
N ILE A 71 -2.75 -7.75 19.49
CA ILE A 71 -1.77 -8.11 20.52
C ILE A 71 -1.06 -9.38 20.06
N ILE A 72 0.27 -9.37 20.00
CA ILE A 72 1.10 -10.49 19.54
C ILE A 72 2.06 -10.88 20.67
N ASN A 73 2.04 -12.15 21.08
CA ASN A 73 3.05 -12.76 21.95
C ASN A 73 4.14 -13.40 21.07
N THR A 74 5.40 -13.06 21.32
CA THR A 74 6.55 -13.49 20.51
C THR A 74 7.56 -14.36 21.28
N GLU A 75 7.21 -14.84 22.48
CA GLU A 75 8.12 -15.59 23.35
C GLU A 75 8.57 -16.91 22.71
N LYS A 76 7.71 -17.53 21.92
CA LYS A 76 7.91 -18.87 21.36
C LYS A 76 8.31 -18.88 19.88
N ILE A 77 8.93 -17.80 19.39
CA ILE A 77 9.39 -17.74 17.99
C ILE A 77 10.37 -18.89 17.67
N LYS A 78 10.14 -19.58 16.55
CA LYS A 78 10.95 -20.66 15.98
C LYS A 78 11.44 -20.26 14.58
N LEU A 79 12.75 -20.25 14.37
CA LEU A 79 13.39 -19.66 13.19
C LEU A 79 13.24 -20.43 11.87
N ASN A 80 12.74 -21.66 11.88
CA ASN A 80 12.74 -22.56 10.72
C ASN A 80 11.33 -23.01 10.28
N ASN A 81 10.27 -22.26 10.62
CA ASN A 81 8.89 -22.76 10.47
C ASN A 81 7.99 -21.80 9.70
N VAL A 82 8.39 -21.37 8.50
CA VAL A 82 7.57 -20.47 7.66
C VAL A 82 7.23 -21.13 6.33
N SER A 83 5.94 -21.20 6.01
CA SER A 83 5.44 -21.76 4.74
C SER A 83 5.78 -20.84 3.56
N PRO A 84 6.42 -21.35 2.49
CA PRO A 84 6.63 -20.59 1.25
C PRO A 84 5.34 -20.03 0.65
N GLU A 85 4.22 -20.76 0.77
CA GLU A 85 2.93 -20.37 0.22
C GLU A 85 2.41 -19.08 0.86
N ASN A 86 2.39 -19.03 2.20
CA ASN A 86 1.93 -17.84 2.91
C ASN A 86 2.93 -16.68 2.79
N PHE A 87 4.23 -16.99 2.75
CA PHE A 87 5.27 -15.97 2.66
C PHE A 87 5.20 -15.22 1.33
N GLY A 88 4.92 -15.91 0.22
CA GLY A 88 4.78 -15.33 -1.11
C GLY A 88 3.49 -14.53 -1.35
N LYS A 89 2.45 -14.67 -0.50
CA LYS A 89 1.15 -13.99 -0.69
C LYS A 89 1.25 -12.46 -0.55
N ILE A 90 2.13 -11.97 0.32
CA ILE A 90 2.34 -10.54 0.59
C ILE A 90 3.81 -10.17 0.45
N ARG A 91 4.12 -9.00 -0.11
CA ARG A 91 5.51 -8.51 -0.17
C ARG A 91 6.03 -8.12 1.21
N GLY A 92 5.15 -7.64 2.08
CA GLY A 92 5.48 -7.21 3.43
C GLY A 92 6.04 -8.32 4.32
N SER A 93 5.90 -9.60 3.97
CA SER A 93 6.48 -10.73 4.72
C SER A 93 8.00 -10.63 4.84
N VAL A 94 8.67 -10.02 3.85
CA VAL A 94 10.13 -9.89 3.84
C VAL A 94 10.68 -9.13 5.06
N VAL A 95 9.87 -8.28 5.72
CA VAL A 95 10.31 -7.54 6.92
C VAL A 95 10.67 -8.48 8.09
N ILE A 96 10.13 -9.70 8.08
CA ILE A 96 10.45 -10.75 9.06
C ILE A 96 11.95 -11.08 9.01
N PHE A 97 12.59 -11.03 7.84
CA PHE A 97 14.01 -11.33 7.70
C PHE A 97 14.89 -10.38 8.53
N GLY A 98 14.71 -9.07 8.35
CA GLY A 98 15.46 -8.07 9.13
C GLY A 98 15.11 -8.12 10.61
N ALA A 99 13.84 -8.37 10.94
CA ALA A 99 13.39 -8.49 12.32
C ALA A 99 14.02 -9.66 13.08
N LEU A 100 14.07 -10.85 12.44
CA LEU A 100 14.70 -12.03 13.01
C LEU A 100 16.22 -11.87 13.13
N LEU A 101 16.88 -11.27 12.14
CA LEU A 101 18.32 -10.95 12.23
C LEU A 101 18.62 -9.98 13.38
N GLY A 102 17.78 -8.93 13.55
CA GLY A 102 17.95 -7.97 14.64
C GLY A 102 17.77 -8.57 16.03
N ARG A 103 16.89 -9.57 16.18
CA ARG A 103 16.64 -10.22 17.48
C ARG A 103 17.54 -11.42 17.77
N PHE A 104 17.75 -12.29 16.78
CA PHE A 104 18.34 -13.61 16.97
C PHE A 104 19.68 -13.77 16.25
N GLU A 105 20.12 -12.77 15.48
CA GLU A 105 21.33 -12.83 14.64
C GLU A 105 21.30 -14.00 13.64
N LYS A 106 20.09 -14.53 13.39
CA LYS A 106 19.81 -15.64 12.50
C LYS A 106 18.39 -15.53 11.96
N ALA A 107 18.24 -15.74 10.66
CA ALA A 107 16.93 -15.78 10.00
C ALA A 107 16.98 -16.78 8.84
N LYS A 108 15.89 -17.53 8.66
CA LYS A 108 15.64 -18.36 7.49
C LYS A 108 14.24 -18.07 6.98
N ILE A 109 14.13 -17.57 5.75
CA ILE A 109 12.84 -17.25 5.14
C ILE A 109 12.73 -17.90 3.77
N PRO A 110 11.51 -18.24 3.31
CA PRO A 110 11.30 -18.65 1.92
C PRO A 110 11.74 -17.56 0.94
N MET A 111 12.30 -17.96 -0.20
CA MET A 111 12.65 -17.06 -1.29
C MET A 111 11.36 -16.40 -1.83
N PRO A 112 11.24 -15.05 -1.85
CA PRO A 112 10.07 -14.41 -2.41
C PRO A 112 9.93 -14.71 -3.91
N GLY A 113 8.79 -15.25 -4.31
CA GLY A 113 8.50 -15.51 -5.72
C GLY A 113 8.34 -14.23 -6.57
N GLY A 114 8.32 -14.42 -7.90
CA GLY A 114 8.02 -13.35 -8.87
C GLY A 114 6.58 -12.84 -8.75
N CYS A 115 6.38 -11.51 -8.77
CA CYS A 115 5.05 -10.92 -8.73
C CYS A 115 4.49 -10.67 -10.14
N LYS A 116 3.16 -10.74 -10.28
CA LYS A 116 2.41 -10.35 -11.49
C LYS A 116 2.69 -8.91 -12.00
N ILE A 117 3.28 -8.05 -11.18
CA ILE A 117 3.56 -6.62 -11.46
C ILE A 117 5.07 -6.39 -11.77
N GLY A 118 5.89 -7.45 -11.79
CA GLY A 118 7.32 -7.38 -12.11
C GLY A 118 8.21 -8.22 -11.18
N LYS A 119 9.51 -8.26 -11.50
CA LYS A 119 10.52 -8.91 -10.64
C LYS A 119 10.58 -8.20 -9.29
N ARG A 120 10.61 -8.97 -8.20
CA ARG A 120 10.73 -8.46 -6.83
C ARG A 120 12.00 -9.01 -6.19
N PRO A 121 13.18 -8.55 -6.64
CA PRO A 121 14.42 -9.09 -6.11
C PRO A 121 14.58 -8.70 -4.64
N ILE A 122 15.20 -9.60 -3.86
CA ILE A 122 15.62 -9.34 -2.47
C ILE A 122 17.10 -9.01 -2.34
N ASP A 123 17.76 -8.76 -3.46
CA ASP A 123 19.18 -8.43 -3.60
C ASP A 123 19.61 -7.33 -2.63
N GLN A 124 18.82 -6.25 -2.51
CA GLN A 124 19.15 -5.15 -1.60
C GLN A 124 19.06 -5.56 -0.11
N HIS A 125 18.19 -6.51 0.24
CA HIS A 125 18.08 -7.04 1.61
C HIS A 125 19.28 -7.93 1.95
N ILE A 126 19.70 -8.77 1.00
CA ILE A 126 20.89 -9.62 1.13
C ILE A 126 22.15 -8.75 1.20
N LYS A 127 22.24 -7.72 0.36
CA LYS A 127 23.32 -6.74 0.37
C LYS A 127 23.45 -6.06 1.74
N ALA A 128 22.33 -5.67 2.35
CA ALA A 128 22.32 -5.10 3.70
C ALA A 128 22.89 -6.09 4.73
N ALA A 129 22.42 -7.34 4.73
CA ALA A 129 22.91 -8.38 5.64
C ALA A 129 24.43 -8.64 5.46
N ASN A 130 24.89 -8.83 4.21
CA ASN A 130 26.31 -9.02 3.90
C ASN A 130 27.17 -7.82 4.34
N SER A 131 26.67 -6.60 4.17
CA SER A 131 27.40 -5.38 4.57
C SER A 131 27.64 -5.31 6.08
N LEU A 132 26.70 -5.84 6.87
CA LEU A 132 26.82 -5.99 8.31
C LEU A 132 27.64 -7.21 8.74
N GLY A 133 28.09 -8.05 7.80
CA GLY A 133 28.93 -9.20 8.08
C GLY A 133 28.19 -10.50 8.40
N TYR A 134 26.88 -10.57 8.15
CA TYR A 134 26.18 -11.86 8.16
C TYR A 134 26.69 -12.76 7.03
N ILE A 135 26.76 -14.07 7.31
CA ILE A 135 26.93 -15.08 6.27
C ILE A 135 25.55 -15.33 5.69
N VAL A 136 25.39 -15.16 4.37
CA VAL A 136 24.14 -15.39 3.66
C VAL A 136 24.28 -16.57 2.72
N GLU A 137 23.38 -17.54 2.87
CA GLU A 137 23.23 -18.70 2.01
C GLU A 137 21.85 -18.65 1.35
N GLU A 138 21.81 -18.77 0.03
CA GLU A 138 20.56 -18.73 -0.73
C GLU A 138 20.47 -19.87 -1.76
N ASN A 139 19.25 -20.34 -1.99
CA ASN A 139 18.90 -21.24 -3.07
C ASN A 139 17.50 -20.88 -3.62
N GLU A 140 16.95 -21.71 -4.50
CA GLU A 140 15.64 -21.44 -5.13
C GLU A 140 14.46 -21.42 -4.13
N GLU A 141 14.61 -22.07 -2.97
CA GLU A 141 13.54 -22.24 -1.98
C GLU A 141 13.64 -21.26 -0.81
N TYR A 142 14.85 -20.95 -0.35
CA TYR A 142 15.09 -20.18 0.88
C TYR A 142 16.29 -19.24 0.76
N VAL A 143 16.26 -18.19 1.59
CA VAL A 143 17.43 -17.43 2.00
C VAL A 143 17.62 -17.58 3.51
N GLU A 144 18.82 -17.96 3.92
CA GLU A 144 19.25 -18.09 5.30
C GLU A 144 20.42 -17.14 5.56
N ALA A 145 20.36 -16.40 6.65
CA ALA A 145 21.45 -15.54 7.10
C ALA A 145 21.73 -15.76 8.58
N TYR A 146 22.99 -15.82 8.95
CA TYR A 146 23.42 -16.10 10.32
C TYR A 146 24.81 -15.53 10.62
N GLY A 147 25.13 -15.41 11.91
CA GLY A 147 26.46 -15.03 12.41
C GLY A 147 26.42 -13.78 13.27
N ALA A 148 27.56 -13.43 13.88
CA ALA A 148 27.68 -12.23 14.71
C ALA A 148 27.86 -10.98 13.82
N PRO A 149 26.88 -10.06 13.74
CA PRO A 149 27.02 -8.87 12.94
C PRO A 149 28.14 -7.97 13.46
N LYS A 150 28.72 -7.18 12.57
CA LYS A 150 29.66 -6.12 12.94
C LYS A 150 28.97 -5.15 13.90
N LYS A 151 29.71 -4.75 14.93
CA LYS A 151 29.28 -3.69 15.86
C LYS A 151 29.18 -2.33 15.18
N GLU A 152 29.98 -2.12 14.13
CA GLU A 152 29.97 -0.90 13.32
C GLU A 152 29.93 -1.27 11.83
N GLY A 153 29.11 -0.59 11.04
CA GLY A 153 28.93 -0.96 9.63
C GLY A 153 28.38 0.17 8.77
N LYS A 154 28.48 -0.02 7.45
CA LYS A 154 27.92 0.87 6.44
C LYS A 154 27.19 0.06 5.40
N ILE A 155 25.95 0.44 5.11
CA ILE A 155 25.09 -0.13 4.08
C ILE A 155 24.87 0.95 3.03
N LYS A 156 24.99 0.61 1.75
CA LYS A 156 24.68 1.51 0.65
C LYS A 156 23.81 0.80 -0.38
N PHE A 157 22.57 1.24 -0.51
CA PHE A 157 21.67 0.67 -1.51
C PHE A 157 21.99 1.16 -2.92
N ASP A 158 21.82 0.29 -3.92
CA ASP A 158 21.97 0.66 -5.33
C ASP A 158 20.76 1.44 -5.82
N ILE A 159 19.59 1.12 -5.27
CA ILE A 159 18.31 1.74 -5.58
C ILE A 159 17.56 2.03 -4.28
N LYS A 160 16.75 3.10 -4.25
CA LYS A 160 15.83 3.33 -3.13
C LYS A 160 14.85 2.17 -3.02
N THR A 161 14.78 1.56 -1.85
CA THR A 161 13.91 0.41 -1.57
C THR A 161 13.27 0.55 -0.20
N VAL A 162 11.94 0.58 -0.15
CA VAL A 162 11.19 0.76 1.10
C VAL A 162 11.44 -0.41 2.05
N THR A 163 11.08 -1.62 1.64
CA THR A 163 11.26 -2.82 2.47
C THR A 163 12.73 -3.15 2.71
N GLY A 164 13.62 -2.81 1.78
CA GLY A 164 15.06 -2.98 1.97
C GLY A 164 15.59 -2.06 3.08
N THR A 165 15.18 -0.79 3.06
CA THR A 165 15.50 0.19 4.10
C THR A 165 14.95 -0.25 5.46
N GLU A 166 13.68 -0.66 5.52
CA GLU A 166 13.06 -1.20 6.73
C GLU A 166 13.87 -2.39 7.29
N ASN A 167 14.20 -3.38 6.45
CA ASN A 167 15.00 -4.52 6.90
C ASN A 167 16.39 -4.13 7.39
N ALA A 168 17.07 -3.22 6.70
CA ALA A 168 18.39 -2.74 7.10
C ALA A 168 18.34 -2.04 8.47
N ILE A 169 17.30 -1.23 8.73
CA ILE A 169 17.06 -0.64 10.06
C ILE A 169 16.87 -1.74 11.10
N LEU A 170 15.96 -2.70 10.84
CA LEU A 170 15.59 -3.74 11.79
C LEU A 170 16.77 -4.64 12.17
N MET A 171 17.61 -5.04 11.20
CA MET A 171 18.79 -5.88 11.48
C MET A 171 19.95 -5.11 12.12
N SER A 172 19.95 -3.78 12.03
CA SER A 172 21.00 -2.91 12.61
C SER A 172 20.71 -2.51 14.05
N ILE A 173 19.64 -3.02 14.67
CA ILE A 173 19.07 -2.51 15.93
C ILE A 173 20.00 -2.60 17.16
N ASN A 174 21.08 -3.38 17.08
CA ASN A 174 22.07 -3.55 18.15
C ASN A 174 23.47 -3.03 17.75
N SER A 175 23.60 -2.36 16.61
CA SER A 175 24.88 -1.92 16.03
C SER A 175 24.92 -0.42 15.79
N LYS A 176 26.12 0.12 15.51
CA LYS A 176 26.31 1.45 14.95
C LYS A 176 26.38 1.38 13.44
N VAL A 177 25.35 1.85 12.76
CA VAL A 177 25.24 1.64 11.31
C VAL A 177 24.88 2.93 10.60
N GLU A 178 25.55 3.15 9.48
CA GLU A 178 25.19 4.14 8.49
C GLU A 178 24.54 3.47 7.28
N ILE A 179 23.35 3.93 6.92
CA ILE A 179 22.61 3.42 5.75
C ILE A 179 22.44 4.57 4.76
N GLU A 180 22.98 4.44 3.56
CA GLU A 180 22.91 5.44 2.49
C GLU A 180 21.92 5.05 1.39
N ASN A 181 21.41 6.06 0.68
CA ASN A 181 20.44 5.93 -0.42
C ASN A 181 19.12 5.27 0.03
N VAL A 182 18.62 5.73 1.17
CA VAL A 182 17.44 5.15 1.83
C VAL A 182 16.14 5.62 1.21
N ALA A 183 15.12 4.80 1.40
CA ALA A 183 13.73 5.19 1.20
C ALA A 183 13.26 6.07 2.37
N ILE A 184 12.46 7.10 2.10
CA ILE A 184 12.04 8.11 3.09
C ILE A 184 10.51 8.22 3.21
N GLU A 185 9.79 7.22 2.73
CA GLU A 185 8.34 7.10 2.82
C GLU A 185 7.87 7.28 4.27
N PRO A 186 6.66 7.81 4.50
CA PRO A 186 6.11 7.99 5.84
C PRO A 186 6.14 6.72 6.70
N GLU A 187 5.98 5.55 6.08
CA GLU A 187 6.08 4.25 6.75
C GLU A 187 7.49 3.97 7.31
N VAL A 188 8.56 4.37 6.60
CA VAL A 188 9.95 4.24 7.07
C VAL A 188 10.22 5.24 8.20
N GLN A 189 9.75 6.47 8.06
CA GLN A 189 9.88 7.49 9.10
C GLN A 189 9.16 7.05 10.40
N GLU A 190 8.01 6.39 10.26
CA GLU A 190 7.27 5.89 11.42
C GLU A 190 7.96 4.70 12.09
N LEU A 191 8.57 3.80 11.32
CA LEU A 191 9.46 2.78 11.88
C LEU A 191 10.57 3.40 12.73
N ILE A 192 11.20 4.48 12.25
CA ILE A 192 12.23 5.21 13.01
C ILE A 192 11.64 5.76 14.31
N ASN A 193 10.43 6.35 14.28
CA ASN A 193 9.76 6.88 15.47
C ASN A 193 9.44 5.79 16.49
N TYR A 194 8.97 4.62 16.04
CA TYR A 194 8.75 3.45 16.87
C TYR A 194 10.02 3.03 17.61
N LEU A 195 11.15 2.95 16.91
CA LEU A 195 12.41 2.54 17.52
C LEU A 195 12.97 3.61 18.49
N LYS A 196 12.88 4.90 18.14
CA LYS A 196 13.26 6.01 19.04
C LYS A 196 12.49 5.99 20.35
N LYS A 197 11.17 5.75 20.31
CA LYS A 197 10.30 5.64 21.50
C LYS A 197 10.85 4.62 22.50
N TYR A 198 11.60 3.64 22.02
CA TYR A 198 12.13 2.51 22.76
C TYR A 198 13.66 2.57 22.92
N GLY A 199 14.24 3.78 22.89
CA GLY A 199 15.62 4.03 23.31
C GLY A 199 16.70 3.69 22.29
N VAL A 200 16.32 3.44 21.04
CA VAL A 200 17.28 3.30 19.94
C VAL A 200 17.68 4.71 19.48
N ASP A 201 18.97 5.03 19.52
CA ASP A 201 19.46 6.26 18.89
C ASP A 201 19.46 6.04 17.38
N ILE A 202 18.50 6.64 16.69
CA ILE A 202 18.36 6.54 15.24
C ILE A 202 17.94 7.88 14.69
N ARG A 203 18.51 8.33 13.57
CA ARG A 203 18.12 9.58 12.92
C ARG A 203 18.12 9.44 11.40
N LEU A 204 17.16 10.12 10.77
CA LEU A 204 17.06 10.27 9.32
C LEU A 204 17.62 11.64 8.93
N GLU A 205 18.67 11.65 8.13
CA GLU A 205 19.27 12.82 7.50
C GLU A 205 18.66 12.99 6.10
N LEU A 206 17.60 13.79 6.01
CA LEU A 206 16.76 13.93 4.81
C LEU A 206 17.51 14.52 3.59
N LYS A 207 18.54 15.34 3.80
CA LYS A 207 19.28 15.96 2.69
C LYS A 207 20.23 14.98 2.02
N GLU A 208 20.78 14.07 2.81
CA GLU A 208 21.76 13.06 2.38
C GLU A 208 21.12 11.70 2.07
N ASP A 209 19.79 11.57 2.21
CA ASP A 209 19.05 10.30 2.10
C ASP A 209 19.73 9.19 2.92
N LYS A 210 20.04 9.51 4.19
CA LYS A 210 20.88 8.67 5.05
C LYS A 210 20.24 8.43 6.41
N ILE A 211 20.37 7.22 6.92
CA ILE A 211 19.97 6.86 8.28
C ILE A 211 21.21 6.52 9.09
N LEU A 212 21.30 7.08 10.29
CA LEU A 212 22.33 6.76 11.27
C LEU A 212 21.69 6.10 12.47
N ILE A 213 22.25 4.97 12.90
CA ILE A 213 21.77 4.13 13.99
C ILE A 213 22.91 3.93 14.97
N ASP A 214 22.65 4.08 16.27
CA ASP A 214 23.45 3.56 17.38
C ASP A 214 22.52 2.83 18.36
N GLY A 215 22.33 1.53 18.11
CA GLY A 215 21.53 0.65 18.95
C GLY A 215 22.29 0.07 20.15
N THR A 216 23.57 0.42 20.33
CA THR A 216 24.47 -0.33 21.23
C THR A 216 24.19 -0.13 22.72
N LYS A 217 23.43 0.91 23.07
CA LYS A 217 23.13 1.29 24.46
C LYS A 217 21.67 1.07 24.86
N ARG A 218 20.85 0.45 24.00
CA ARG A 218 19.42 0.26 24.29
C ARG A 218 19.22 -0.75 25.43
N GLU A 219 18.18 -0.53 26.22
CA GLU A 219 17.77 -1.50 27.24
C GLU A 219 16.94 -2.65 26.64
N LYS A 220 16.80 -3.73 27.40
CA LYS A 220 15.88 -4.82 27.03
C LYS A 220 14.45 -4.36 27.25
N ILE A 221 13.58 -4.71 26.31
CA ILE A 221 12.20 -4.28 26.30
C ILE A 221 11.32 -5.53 26.34
N LYS A 222 10.41 -5.59 27.30
CA LYS A 222 9.47 -6.70 27.42
C LYS A 222 8.21 -6.48 26.60
N GLU A 223 7.71 -5.25 26.58
CA GLU A 223 6.46 -4.91 25.90
C GLU A 223 6.64 -3.64 25.08
N VAL A 224 6.07 -3.64 23.88
CA VAL A 224 5.98 -2.46 23.03
C VAL A 224 4.54 -2.22 22.61
N GLU A 225 4.17 -0.96 22.61
CA GLU A 225 2.93 -0.43 22.03
C GLU A 225 3.23 0.55 20.89
N PHE A 226 2.59 0.31 19.74
CA PHE A 226 2.63 1.12 18.53
C PHE A 226 1.22 1.51 18.10
N GLU A 227 1.07 2.70 17.51
CA GLU A 227 -0.17 3.13 16.86
C GLU A 227 0.12 3.40 15.39
N LEU A 228 -0.64 2.79 14.50
CA LEU A 228 -0.40 2.95 13.06
C LEU A 228 -0.81 4.34 12.58
N ILE A 229 0.07 4.97 11.80
CA ILE A 229 -0.27 6.17 11.02
C ILE A 229 -1.41 5.87 10.05
N PRO A 230 -2.21 6.88 9.64
CA PRO A 230 -3.27 6.66 8.67
C PRO A 230 -2.76 6.25 7.28
N ASP A 231 -3.55 5.45 6.56
CA ASP A 231 -3.20 4.99 5.22
C ASP A 231 -3.29 6.13 4.20
N ARG A 232 -2.12 6.66 3.83
CA ARG A 232 -1.97 7.75 2.85
C ARG A 232 -2.47 7.37 1.45
N ILE A 233 -2.44 6.07 1.09
CA ILE A 233 -2.93 5.61 -0.22
C ILE A 233 -4.45 5.47 -0.21
N GLU A 234 -5.05 5.02 0.90
CA GLU A 234 -6.49 5.09 1.07
C GLU A 234 -6.98 6.55 1.00
N ALA A 235 -6.36 7.46 1.76
CA ALA A 235 -6.70 8.88 1.75
C ALA A 235 -6.62 9.48 0.34
N GLY A 236 -5.54 9.20 -0.39
CA GLY A 236 -5.39 9.66 -1.78
C GLY A 236 -6.43 9.07 -2.73
N THR A 237 -6.85 7.82 -2.52
CA THR A 237 -7.92 7.18 -3.31
C THR A 237 -9.25 7.89 -3.11
N TRP A 238 -9.61 8.25 -1.88
CA TRP A 238 -10.83 9.03 -1.59
C TRP A 238 -10.78 10.45 -2.18
N LEU A 239 -9.60 11.10 -2.14
CA LEU A 239 -9.41 12.41 -2.79
C LEU A 239 -9.66 12.32 -4.30
N ILE A 240 -9.06 11.34 -4.97
CA ILE A 240 -9.20 11.15 -6.41
C ILE A 240 -10.62 10.71 -6.78
N LEU A 241 -11.26 9.85 -5.98
CA LEU A 241 -12.64 9.43 -6.18
C LEU A 241 -13.60 10.63 -6.17
N ALA A 242 -13.51 11.49 -5.14
CA ALA A 242 -14.33 12.70 -5.04
C ALA A 242 -14.11 13.63 -6.24
N ALA A 243 -12.84 13.81 -6.64
CA ALA A 243 -12.50 14.62 -7.80
C ALA A 243 -13.09 14.04 -9.10
N ALA A 244 -12.93 12.75 -9.35
CA ALA A 244 -13.37 12.09 -10.58
C ALA A 244 -14.91 12.08 -10.73
N THR A 245 -15.62 11.87 -9.62
CA THR A 245 -17.10 11.80 -9.58
C THR A 245 -17.78 13.16 -9.45
N GLU A 246 -17.01 14.27 -9.43
CA GLU A 246 -17.53 15.63 -9.20
C GLU A 246 -18.22 15.78 -7.84
N GLY A 247 -17.85 14.93 -6.89
CA GLY A 247 -18.45 14.82 -5.58
C GLY A 247 -17.78 15.70 -4.52
N LYS A 248 -18.27 15.58 -3.29
CA LYS A 248 -17.76 16.31 -2.12
C LYS A 248 -17.58 15.40 -0.92
N ILE A 249 -16.33 15.09 -0.58
CA ILE A 249 -16.00 14.21 0.55
C ILE A 249 -15.21 14.98 1.60
N LYS A 250 -15.59 14.75 2.86
CA LYS A 250 -14.77 15.05 4.04
C LYS A 250 -14.02 13.79 4.47
N ILE A 251 -12.69 13.85 4.42
CA ILE A 251 -11.79 12.77 4.80
C ILE A 251 -11.25 13.06 6.19
N LYS A 252 -11.49 12.14 7.14
CA LYS A 252 -10.98 12.19 8.51
C LYS A 252 -9.80 11.22 8.69
N ASN A 253 -9.03 11.44 9.75
CA ASN A 253 -7.86 10.66 10.13
C ASN A 253 -6.80 10.67 9.02
N VAL A 254 -6.28 11.86 8.71
CA VAL A 254 -5.28 12.04 7.65
C VAL A 254 -4.14 12.92 8.14
N ILE A 255 -2.93 12.63 7.68
CA ILE A 255 -1.75 13.48 7.85
C ILE A 255 -1.47 14.10 6.48
N SER A 256 -1.71 15.40 6.35
CA SER A 256 -1.73 16.07 5.05
C SER A 256 -0.36 16.06 4.36
N GLU A 257 0.70 16.09 5.15
CA GLU A 257 2.10 16.06 4.76
C GLU A 257 2.45 14.73 4.07
N HIS A 258 1.81 13.62 4.47
CA HIS A 258 2.04 12.29 3.88
C HIS A 258 1.46 12.15 2.47
N ILE A 259 0.52 13.03 2.10
CA ILE A 259 -0.18 13.02 0.80
C ILE A 259 -0.05 14.34 0.05
N LYS A 260 0.92 15.19 0.42
CA LYS A 260 1.09 16.54 -0.13
C LYS A 260 1.15 16.55 -1.66
N ALA A 261 1.96 15.70 -2.28
CA ALA A 261 2.07 15.63 -3.74
C ALA A 261 0.73 15.30 -4.43
N VAL A 262 -0.10 14.46 -3.81
CA VAL A 262 -1.44 14.13 -4.34
C VAL A 262 -2.36 15.35 -4.25
N VAL A 263 -2.34 16.04 -3.11
CA VAL A 263 -3.14 17.26 -2.91
C VAL A 263 -2.73 18.36 -3.88
N ASP A 264 -1.43 18.57 -4.08
CA ASP A 264 -0.90 19.59 -4.97
C ASP A 264 -1.31 19.33 -6.42
N VAL A 265 -1.14 18.09 -6.91
CA VAL A 265 -1.56 17.69 -8.26
C VAL A 265 -3.07 17.86 -8.46
N LEU A 266 -3.89 17.43 -7.51
CA LEU A 266 -5.34 17.60 -7.62
C LEU A 266 -5.76 19.07 -7.63
N LYS A 267 -5.11 19.93 -6.83
CA LYS A 267 -5.34 21.39 -6.87
C LYS A 267 -4.91 21.99 -8.19
N GLU A 268 -3.77 21.57 -8.74
CA GLU A 268 -3.27 22.01 -10.05
C GLU A 268 -4.25 21.67 -11.18
N CYS A 269 -4.79 20.45 -11.17
CA CYS A 269 -5.85 20.04 -12.10
C CYS A 269 -7.11 20.89 -11.94
N GLY A 270 -7.40 21.42 -10.74
CA GLY A 270 -8.55 22.29 -10.46
C GLY A 270 -9.55 21.75 -9.44
N ALA A 271 -9.21 20.72 -8.66
CA ALA A 271 -10.03 20.29 -7.53
C ALA A 271 -9.93 21.30 -6.37
N LYS A 272 -11.04 21.53 -5.66
CA LYS A 272 -11.03 22.41 -4.48
C LYS A 272 -10.71 21.58 -3.25
N ILE A 273 -9.55 21.82 -2.65
CA ILE A 273 -9.11 21.06 -1.46
C ILE A 273 -8.78 22.01 -0.31
N LYS A 274 -9.40 21.78 0.86
CA LYS A 274 -9.14 22.50 2.11
C LYS A 274 -8.62 21.53 3.18
N ILE A 275 -7.58 21.93 3.90
CA ILE A 275 -6.93 21.12 4.94
C ILE A 275 -7.27 21.71 6.30
N PHE A 276 -7.69 20.88 7.24
CA PHE A 276 -8.10 21.25 8.59
C PHE A 276 -7.51 20.27 9.61
N GLY A 277 -6.25 20.48 10.00
CA GLY A 277 -5.54 19.57 10.90
C GLY A 277 -5.56 18.14 10.36
N ASN A 278 -6.18 17.21 11.09
CA ASN A 278 -6.30 15.80 10.70
C ASN A 278 -7.48 15.49 9.75
N LYS A 279 -7.98 16.50 9.02
CA LYS A 279 -9.10 16.38 8.09
C LYS A 279 -8.80 17.10 6.78
N ILE A 280 -9.32 16.56 5.68
CA ILE A 280 -9.27 17.21 4.37
C ILE A 280 -10.65 17.19 3.75
N GLU A 281 -11.10 18.34 3.26
CA GLU A 281 -12.31 18.45 2.46
C GLU A 281 -11.92 18.62 0.99
N VAL A 282 -12.50 17.77 0.13
CA VAL A 282 -12.32 17.80 -1.31
C VAL A 282 -13.67 17.97 -1.98
N GLU A 283 -13.72 18.89 -2.94
CA GLU A 283 -14.86 19.09 -3.84
C GLU A 283 -14.34 19.01 -5.27
N GLY A 284 -14.90 18.07 -6.03
CA GLY A 284 -14.59 17.88 -7.43
C GLY A 284 -15.12 19.02 -8.30
N ASN A 285 -14.62 19.10 -9.52
CA ASN A 285 -15.00 20.11 -10.49
C ASN A 285 -15.51 19.45 -11.79
N LYS A 286 -16.30 20.19 -12.57
CA LYS A 286 -16.83 19.74 -13.86
C LYS A 286 -15.76 19.69 -14.95
N LYS A 287 -14.70 20.48 -14.79
CA LYS A 287 -13.60 20.61 -15.75
C LYS A 287 -12.28 20.55 -15.01
N TYR A 288 -11.34 19.79 -15.55
CA TYR A 288 -9.98 19.72 -15.05
C TYR A 288 -8.99 20.15 -16.13
N LYS A 289 -7.88 20.74 -15.70
CA LYS A 289 -6.73 20.97 -16.58
C LYS A 289 -5.94 19.67 -16.74
N PRO A 290 -5.32 19.43 -17.90
CA PRO A 290 -4.38 18.34 -18.05
C PRO A 290 -3.12 18.58 -17.21
N VAL A 291 -2.44 17.50 -16.86
CA VAL A 291 -1.14 17.54 -16.16
C VAL A 291 -0.17 16.54 -16.77
N ASP A 292 1.11 16.90 -16.75
CA ASP A 292 2.22 16.01 -17.10
C ASP A 292 2.89 15.52 -15.82
N LEU A 293 2.44 14.38 -15.31
CA LEU A 293 3.03 13.69 -14.16
C LEU A 293 4.24 12.85 -14.58
N LEU A 294 5.31 13.54 -14.98
CA LEU A 294 6.55 12.90 -15.45
C LEU A 294 7.40 12.29 -14.32
N ILE A 295 7.02 12.54 -13.06
CA ILE A 295 7.75 12.09 -11.87
C ILE A 295 6.78 11.38 -10.91
N VAL A 296 6.29 10.21 -11.31
CA VAL A 296 5.82 9.23 -10.33
C VAL A 296 7.05 8.46 -9.85
N ALA A 297 7.43 8.69 -8.60
CA ALA A 297 8.71 8.27 -8.02
C ALA A 297 8.58 7.99 -6.51
N SER A 298 9.71 7.72 -5.84
CA SER A 298 9.80 7.59 -4.39
C SER A 298 9.32 8.87 -3.69
N TYR A 299 8.86 8.73 -2.44
CA TYR A 299 8.44 9.88 -1.63
C TYR A 299 9.57 10.94 -1.54
N PRO A 300 9.27 12.25 -1.64
CA PRO A 300 7.94 12.90 -1.56
C PRO A 300 7.22 13.11 -2.90
N ALA A 301 7.66 12.48 -4.00
CA ALA A 301 6.98 12.58 -5.30
C ALA A 301 5.58 11.92 -5.29
N PHE A 302 4.86 12.05 -6.41
CA PHE A 302 3.54 11.42 -6.55
C PHE A 302 3.68 9.88 -6.44
N PRO A 303 2.91 9.21 -5.57
CA PRO A 303 3.14 7.79 -5.31
C PRO A 303 2.60 6.91 -6.44
N THR A 304 3.43 5.96 -6.89
CA THR A 304 3.06 4.89 -7.85
C THR A 304 1.77 4.15 -7.46
N ASP A 305 1.49 4.06 -6.17
CA ASP A 305 0.29 3.42 -5.60
C ASP A 305 -1.04 4.12 -5.93
N LEU A 306 -0.99 5.38 -6.38
CA LEU A 306 -2.15 6.17 -6.81
C LEU A 306 -2.15 6.45 -8.32
N GLN A 307 -1.14 5.98 -9.06
CA GLN A 307 -1.05 6.14 -10.51
C GLN A 307 -2.31 5.61 -11.21
N PRO A 308 -2.81 4.38 -10.92
CA PRO A 308 -4.01 3.88 -11.58
C PRO A 308 -5.23 4.76 -11.34
N GLN A 309 -5.43 5.23 -10.10
CA GLN A 309 -6.59 6.03 -9.71
C GLN A 309 -6.58 7.39 -10.40
N ILE A 310 -5.43 8.10 -10.40
CA ILE A 310 -5.35 9.42 -11.02
C ILE A 310 -5.54 9.34 -12.55
N SER A 311 -5.12 8.23 -13.18
CA SER A 311 -5.33 8.03 -14.62
C SER A 311 -6.81 8.11 -15.02
N VAL A 312 -7.71 7.59 -14.18
CA VAL A 312 -9.16 7.62 -14.40
C VAL A 312 -9.72 9.03 -14.29
N MET A 313 -9.25 9.79 -13.30
CA MET A 313 -9.64 11.19 -13.13
C MET A 313 -9.22 12.04 -14.34
N LEU A 314 -8.03 11.80 -14.87
CA LEU A 314 -7.47 12.55 -16.00
C LEU A 314 -8.18 12.32 -17.34
N LEU A 315 -9.03 11.29 -17.46
CA LEU A 315 -9.93 11.15 -18.62
C LEU A 315 -10.88 12.36 -18.75
N LYS A 316 -11.10 13.10 -17.65
CA LYS A 316 -11.95 14.31 -17.60
C LYS A 316 -11.19 15.61 -17.82
N ALA A 317 -9.86 15.56 -17.95
CA ALA A 317 -9.07 16.75 -18.22
C ALA A 317 -9.39 17.29 -19.61
N GLU A 318 -9.46 18.62 -19.77
CA GLU A 318 -9.65 19.29 -21.06
C GLU A 318 -8.30 19.43 -21.80
N GLY A 319 -7.67 18.30 -22.10
CA GLY A 319 -6.44 18.20 -22.87
C GLY A 319 -5.70 16.88 -22.64
N LYS A 320 -4.57 16.72 -23.33
CA LYS A 320 -3.70 15.55 -23.19
C LYS A 320 -2.91 15.62 -21.89
N SER A 321 -2.99 14.57 -21.08
CA SER A 321 -2.16 14.36 -19.88
C SER A 321 -1.16 13.23 -20.12
N ARG A 322 -0.06 13.25 -19.36
CA ARG A 322 0.97 12.19 -19.39
C ARG A 322 1.28 11.72 -17.98
N ILE A 323 1.53 10.42 -17.82
CA ILE A 323 2.07 9.87 -16.57
C ILE A 323 3.27 8.98 -16.88
N LYS A 324 4.38 9.20 -16.18
CA LYS A 324 5.57 8.34 -16.24
C LYS A 324 5.88 7.76 -14.87
N ASP A 325 5.69 6.45 -14.72
CA ASP A 325 5.99 5.71 -13.49
C ASP A 325 7.41 5.15 -13.51
N ASN A 326 8.30 5.77 -12.74
CA ASN A 326 9.70 5.37 -12.65
C ASN A 326 9.93 4.25 -11.61
N ILE A 327 8.90 3.84 -10.87
CA ILE A 327 9.00 2.79 -9.82
C ILE A 327 8.45 1.47 -10.33
N PHE A 328 7.28 1.48 -10.97
CA PHE A 328 6.66 0.28 -11.58
C PHE A 328 6.08 0.61 -12.97
N PRO A 329 6.92 0.71 -14.02
CA PRO A 329 6.46 0.97 -15.40
C PRO A 329 5.39 -0.01 -15.89
N GLU A 330 5.43 -1.27 -15.42
CA GLU A 330 4.49 -2.34 -15.78
C GLU A 330 3.16 -2.28 -15.01
N ARG A 331 2.92 -1.27 -14.17
CA ARG A 331 1.67 -1.09 -13.42
C ARG A 331 0.53 -0.53 -14.29
N ILE A 332 0.27 -1.19 -15.41
CA ILE A 332 -0.61 -0.71 -16.47
C ILE A 332 -1.81 -1.64 -16.73
N SER A 333 -2.06 -2.58 -15.81
CA SER A 333 -3.16 -3.57 -15.90
C SER A 333 -4.53 -2.94 -16.14
N HIS A 334 -4.84 -1.83 -15.46
CA HIS A 334 -6.09 -1.06 -15.59
C HIS A 334 -6.31 -0.44 -16.97
N ILE A 335 -5.24 -0.12 -17.71
CA ILE A 335 -5.33 0.60 -18.99
C ILE A 335 -6.12 -0.20 -20.02
N ARG A 336 -5.87 -1.51 -20.11
CA ARG A 336 -6.61 -2.39 -21.03
C ARG A 336 -8.10 -2.40 -20.73
N GLU A 337 -8.47 -2.38 -19.45
CA GLU A 337 -9.86 -2.39 -19.02
C GLU A 337 -10.54 -1.04 -19.27
N LEU A 338 -9.84 0.08 -19.05
CA LEU A 338 -10.32 1.41 -19.42
C LEU A 338 -10.56 1.53 -20.94
N LYS A 339 -9.69 0.96 -21.78
CA LYS A 339 -9.90 0.90 -23.24
C LYS A 339 -11.18 0.15 -23.60
N LYS A 340 -11.51 -0.95 -22.92
CA LYS A 340 -12.80 -1.66 -23.13
C LYS A 340 -14.00 -0.77 -22.80
N MET A 341 -13.85 0.15 -21.85
CA MET A 341 -14.86 1.14 -21.49
C MET A 341 -14.90 2.34 -22.46
N GLY A 342 -14.04 2.38 -23.49
CA GLY A 342 -14.00 3.46 -24.48
C GLY A 342 -13.04 4.62 -24.15
N ALA A 343 -12.15 4.45 -23.18
CA ALA A 343 -11.14 5.47 -22.86
C ALA A 343 -10.12 5.63 -24.00
N ASP A 344 -9.80 6.88 -24.33
CA ASP A 344 -8.65 7.22 -25.18
C ASP A 344 -7.40 7.35 -24.30
N ILE A 345 -6.76 6.20 -24.08
CA ILE A 345 -5.57 6.05 -23.24
C ILE A 345 -4.61 5.08 -23.92
N SER A 346 -3.31 5.38 -23.96
CA SER A 346 -2.28 4.52 -24.55
C SER A 346 -1.03 4.46 -23.66
N VAL A 347 -0.14 3.51 -23.96
CA VAL A 347 1.20 3.47 -23.37
C VAL A 347 2.20 3.60 -24.51
N GLU A 348 3.00 4.65 -24.49
CA GLU A 348 3.97 4.99 -25.53
C GLU A 348 5.30 5.31 -24.84
N ASN A 349 6.37 4.59 -25.21
CA ASN A 349 7.72 4.80 -24.65
C ASN A 349 7.79 4.79 -23.10
N GLY A 350 6.96 3.96 -22.45
CA GLY A 350 6.88 3.87 -20.98
C GLY A 350 6.08 4.99 -20.32
N GLU A 351 5.43 5.85 -21.11
CA GLU A 351 4.52 6.89 -20.63
C GLU A 351 3.07 6.51 -20.92
N ILE A 352 2.20 6.75 -19.95
CA ILE A 352 0.75 6.61 -20.10
C ILE A 352 0.25 7.92 -20.67
N ILE A 353 -0.30 7.87 -21.87
CA ILE A 353 -0.88 9.01 -22.56
C ILE A 353 -2.39 8.96 -22.37
N ILE A 354 -2.98 10.05 -21.87
CA ILE A 354 -4.41 10.10 -21.53
C ILE A 354 -5.02 11.29 -22.27
N ASN A 355 -5.98 11.02 -23.15
CA ASN A 355 -6.76 12.05 -23.83
C ASN A 355 -8.15 12.19 -23.19
N PRO A 356 -8.81 13.35 -23.37
CA PRO A 356 -10.16 13.57 -22.86
C PRO A 356 -11.11 12.53 -23.45
N SER A 357 -11.79 11.75 -22.61
CA SER A 357 -12.71 10.73 -23.09
C SER A 357 -13.85 10.45 -22.12
N LYS A 358 -15.01 10.13 -22.68
CA LYS A 358 -16.16 9.64 -21.93
C LYS A 358 -16.15 8.12 -21.97
N ILE A 359 -16.19 7.50 -20.81
CA ILE A 359 -16.23 6.04 -20.70
C ILE A 359 -17.66 5.54 -20.46
N HIS A 360 -17.90 4.29 -20.84
CA HIS A 360 -19.20 3.62 -20.74
C HIS A 360 -19.10 2.37 -19.89
N GLY A 361 -20.23 2.00 -19.26
CA GLY A 361 -20.30 0.75 -18.50
C GLY A 361 -19.98 -0.46 -19.37
N ALA A 362 -19.10 -1.32 -18.87
CA ALA A 362 -18.65 -2.54 -19.54
C ALA A 362 -18.35 -3.64 -18.51
N GLU A 363 -18.13 -4.85 -19.01
CA GLU A 363 -17.54 -5.92 -18.20
C GLU A 363 -16.01 -5.79 -18.20
N ILE A 364 -15.43 -5.66 -17.02
CA ILE A 364 -14.01 -5.43 -16.79
C ILE A 364 -13.50 -6.32 -15.66
N GLU A 365 -12.18 -6.52 -15.60
CA GLU A 365 -11.56 -7.46 -14.66
C GLU A 365 -10.37 -6.84 -13.92
N ALA A 366 -10.37 -6.92 -12.59
CA ALA A 366 -9.24 -6.51 -11.78
C ALA A 366 -8.11 -7.55 -11.77
N LYS A 367 -6.86 -7.08 -11.79
CA LYS A 367 -5.65 -7.93 -11.72
C LYS A 367 -4.77 -7.68 -10.50
N ASP A 368 -4.90 -6.53 -9.87
CA ASP A 368 -4.19 -6.14 -8.67
C ASP A 368 -4.98 -5.11 -7.84
N LEU A 369 -4.59 -4.95 -6.59
CA LEU A 369 -5.25 -4.08 -5.61
C LEU A 369 -5.47 -2.63 -6.08
N ARG A 370 -4.46 -1.99 -6.69
CA ARG A 370 -4.54 -0.57 -7.05
C ARG A 370 -5.34 -0.39 -8.33
N SER A 371 -5.19 -1.31 -9.28
CA SER A 371 -6.09 -1.42 -10.43
C SER A 371 -7.54 -1.63 -10.00
N THR A 372 -7.83 -2.46 -8.99
CA THR A 372 -9.22 -2.64 -8.51
C THR A 372 -9.83 -1.31 -8.07
N ALA A 373 -9.11 -0.52 -7.27
CA ALA A 373 -9.59 0.78 -6.81
C ALA A 373 -9.82 1.75 -7.98
N ALA A 374 -8.91 1.79 -8.97
CA ALA A 374 -9.08 2.60 -10.17
C ALA A 374 -10.31 2.19 -10.99
N LEU A 375 -10.52 0.89 -11.20
CA LEU A 375 -11.67 0.38 -11.95
C LEU A 375 -13.00 0.60 -11.23
N VAL A 376 -13.01 0.63 -9.89
CA VAL A 376 -14.17 1.10 -9.12
C VAL A 376 -14.48 2.56 -9.42
N ILE A 377 -13.47 3.45 -9.37
CA ILE A 377 -13.65 4.87 -9.74
C ILE A 377 -14.18 4.97 -11.17
N ALA A 378 -13.63 4.20 -12.11
CA ALA A 378 -14.07 4.17 -13.50
C ALA A 378 -15.54 3.76 -13.62
N GLY A 379 -15.97 2.71 -12.91
CA GLY A 379 -17.36 2.27 -12.90
C GLY A 379 -18.33 3.30 -12.34
N LEU A 380 -17.91 4.10 -11.35
CA LEU A 380 -18.73 5.16 -10.74
C LEU A 380 -18.81 6.44 -11.59
N VAL A 381 -17.94 6.62 -12.58
CA VAL A 381 -18.01 7.75 -13.53
C VAL A 381 -18.56 7.36 -14.91
N ALA A 382 -18.62 6.07 -15.21
CA ALA A 382 -19.05 5.54 -16.51
C ALA A 382 -20.50 5.86 -16.86
N GLU A 383 -20.75 6.18 -18.12
CA GLU A 383 -22.09 6.55 -18.62
C GLU A 383 -22.81 5.39 -19.31
N LYS A 384 -24.09 5.62 -19.62
CA LYS A 384 -24.99 4.78 -20.44
C LYS A 384 -25.40 3.42 -19.85
N LYS A 385 -24.50 2.68 -19.20
CA LYS A 385 -24.74 1.33 -18.67
C LYS A 385 -24.02 1.12 -17.34
N GLN A 386 -24.44 0.10 -16.60
CA GLN A 386 -23.73 -0.39 -15.42
C GLN A 386 -22.37 -0.99 -15.81
N THR A 387 -21.41 -0.91 -14.89
CA THR A 387 -20.11 -1.59 -15.01
C THR A 387 -20.12 -2.86 -14.17
N ILE A 388 -19.65 -3.97 -14.73
CA ILE A 388 -19.50 -5.25 -14.02
C ILE A 388 -18.00 -5.47 -13.83
N LEU A 389 -17.53 -5.37 -12.58
CA LEU A 389 -16.13 -5.55 -12.21
C LEU A 389 -15.90 -6.93 -11.58
N LYS A 390 -15.15 -7.78 -12.29
CA LYS A 390 -14.71 -9.10 -11.84
C LYS A 390 -13.46 -9.02 -10.96
N ASN A 391 -13.24 -10.05 -10.15
CA ASN A 391 -12.14 -10.18 -9.19
C ASN A 391 -12.10 -9.04 -8.16
N PHE A 392 -13.28 -8.60 -7.73
CA PHE A 392 -13.41 -7.47 -6.81
C PHE A 392 -12.75 -7.73 -5.45
N GLU A 393 -12.66 -8.98 -5.01
CA GLU A 393 -12.07 -9.41 -3.74
C GLU A 393 -10.60 -9.02 -3.56
N LEU A 394 -9.91 -8.60 -4.62
CA LEU A 394 -8.56 -8.04 -4.55
C LEU A 394 -8.51 -6.73 -3.75
N ILE A 395 -9.63 -5.99 -3.66
CA ILE A 395 -9.71 -4.74 -2.90
C ILE A 395 -9.51 -4.98 -1.39
N GLU A 396 -9.93 -6.15 -0.90
CA GLU A 396 -9.88 -6.54 0.52
C GLU A 396 -8.44 -6.76 1.02
N ARG A 397 -7.46 -6.75 0.11
CA ARG A 397 -6.04 -6.77 0.44
C ARG A 397 -5.52 -5.44 0.97
N GLY A 398 -6.23 -4.34 0.75
CA GLY A 398 -5.70 -3.02 1.11
C GLY A 398 -6.70 -1.96 1.52
N TYR A 399 -8.00 -2.22 1.39
CA TYR A 399 -9.03 -1.29 1.84
C TYR A 399 -9.97 -1.99 2.82
N GLU A 400 -10.01 -1.49 4.05
CA GLU A 400 -10.92 -1.98 5.07
C GLU A 400 -12.33 -1.43 4.85
N ASN A 401 -13.33 -2.31 4.89
CA ASN A 401 -14.76 -1.95 4.78
C ASN A 401 -15.07 -1.07 3.56
N PHE A 402 -14.36 -1.27 2.45
CA PHE A 402 -14.38 -0.37 1.29
C PHE A 402 -15.79 -0.14 0.73
N VAL A 403 -16.56 -1.23 0.56
CA VAL A 403 -17.96 -1.16 0.07
C VAL A 403 -18.84 -0.35 1.01
N LYS A 404 -18.71 -0.56 2.33
CA LYS A 404 -19.46 0.20 3.33
C LYS A 404 -19.10 1.67 3.30
N LYS A 405 -17.80 2.01 3.22
CA LYS A 405 -17.33 3.39 3.09
C LYS A 405 -17.85 4.05 1.80
N LEU A 406 -17.88 3.33 0.68
CA LEU A 406 -18.45 3.79 -0.58
C LEU A 406 -19.96 4.09 -0.46
N LYS A 407 -20.75 3.15 0.09
CA LYS A 407 -22.18 3.36 0.31
C LYS A 407 -22.46 4.55 1.24
N ASN A 408 -21.63 4.76 2.27
CA ASN A 408 -21.74 5.91 3.18
C ASN A 408 -21.50 7.27 2.50
N VAL A 409 -20.83 7.30 1.34
CA VAL A 409 -20.66 8.50 0.52
C VAL A 409 -21.56 8.47 -0.71
N ASN A 410 -22.70 7.77 -0.65
CA ASN A 410 -23.71 7.66 -1.70
C ASN A 410 -23.22 7.04 -3.03
N ALA A 411 -22.10 6.30 -3.02
CA ALA A 411 -21.67 5.58 -4.21
C ALA A 411 -22.61 4.40 -4.49
N LYS A 412 -23.01 4.25 -5.76
CA LYS A 412 -23.88 3.17 -6.20
C LYS A 412 -23.06 1.93 -6.56
N ILE A 413 -22.97 1.01 -5.61
CA ILE A 413 -22.23 -0.25 -5.74
C ILE A 413 -23.00 -1.40 -5.09
N GLU A 414 -23.11 -2.53 -5.77
CA GLU A 414 -23.56 -3.79 -5.21
C GLU A 414 -22.51 -4.89 -5.44
N VAL A 415 -22.31 -5.76 -4.44
CA VAL A 415 -21.25 -6.79 -4.47
C VAL A 415 -21.85 -8.16 -4.24
N PHE A 416 -21.41 -9.11 -5.05
CA PHE A 416 -21.89 -10.49 -5.06
C PHE A 416 -20.71 -11.46 -4.89
N GLU A 417 -20.86 -12.46 -4.02
CA GLU A 417 -19.79 -13.41 -3.69
C GLU A 417 -19.75 -14.62 -4.62
N ASP A 418 -20.86 -14.96 -5.29
CA ASP A 418 -21.06 -16.29 -5.87
C ASP A 418 -21.19 -16.32 -7.41
N GLU A 419 -20.64 -17.36 -8.06
CA GLU A 419 -20.72 -17.53 -9.52
C GLU A 419 -22.09 -18.02 -10.00
N ILE A 420 -22.90 -18.63 -9.12
CA ILE A 420 -24.20 -19.21 -9.51
C ILE A 420 -25.25 -18.13 -9.78
N ARG A 421 -25.23 -17.00 -9.04
CA ARG A 421 -26.09 -15.83 -9.31
C ARG A 421 -25.64 -15.00 -10.50
N LYS A 422 -24.45 -15.29 -11.06
CA LYS A 422 -23.82 -14.56 -12.18
C LYS A 422 -24.64 -14.67 -13.46
N GLU A 423 -25.12 -15.87 -13.81
CA GLU A 423 -25.93 -16.05 -15.01
C GLU A 423 -27.34 -15.49 -14.88
N GLU A 424 -27.98 -15.65 -13.72
CA GLU A 424 -29.34 -15.15 -13.49
C GLU A 424 -29.39 -13.62 -13.46
N ILE A 425 -28.38 -12.97 -12.86
CA ILE A 425 -28.30 -11.50 -12.82
C ILE A 425 -27.87 -10.93 -14.17
N ILE A 426 -26.90 -11.53 -14.87
CA ILE A 426 -26.51 -11.08 -16.22
C ILE A 426 -27.67 -11.26 -17.21
N LYS A 427 -28.43 -12.37 -17.13
CA LYS A 427 -29.65 -12.59 -17.95
C LYS A 427 -30.81 -11.67 -17.54
N GLY A 428 -30.94 -11.31 -16.26
CA GLY A 428 -31.95 -10.37 -15.77
C GLY A 428 -31.69 -8.90 -16.15
N ILE A 429 -30.43 -8.46 -16.15
CA ILE A 429 -30.02 -7.09 -16.51
C ILE A 429 -30.18 -6.83 -18.03
N SER A 430 -30.15 -7.88 -18.86
CA SER A 430 -30.53 -7.81 -20.28
C SER A 430 -31.98 -7.39 -20.51
N ASN A 431 -32.87 -7.52 -19.52
CA ASN A 431 -34.32 -7.33 -19.67
C ASN A 431 -34.93 -6.29 -18.71
N TYR A 432 -34.14 -5.49 -18.00
CA TYR A 432 -34.68 -4.48 -17.10
C TYR A 432 -35.07 -3.20 -17.85
N VAL A 433 -36.27 -3.21 -18.46
CA VAL A 433 -37.02 -2.00 -18.81
C VAL A 433 -37.63 -1.45 -17.51
N PRO A 434 -37.45 -0.15 -17.17
CA PRO A 434 -38.03 0.39 -15.96
C PRO A 434 -39.56 0.37 -16.08
N TYR A 435 -40.23 -0.32 -15.17
CA TYR A 435 -41.68 -0.17 -15.03
C TYR A 435 -41.97 1.26 -14.56
N SER A 436 -42.51 2.04 -15.49
CA SER A 436 -43.28 3.24 -15.24
C SER A 436 -44.56 2.91 -14.48
N THR A 437 -44.81 3.64 -13.41
CA THR A 437 -46.09 4.30 -13.11
C THR A 437 -45.78 5.53 -12.28
#